data_AF-A0A7S1XFX9-F1
#
_entry.id   AF-A0A7S1XFX9-F1
#
_cell.length_a   1.000
_cell.length_b   1.000
_cell.length_c   1.000
_cell.angle_alpha   90.00
_cell.angle_beta   90.00
_cell.angle_gamma   90.00
#
_symmetry.space_group_name_H-M   'P 1'
#
loop_
_entity.id
_entity.type
_entity.pdbx_description
1 polymer ?
#
loop_
_entity_poly.entity_id
_entity_poly.type
_entity_poly.pdbx_seq_one_letter_code
_entity_poly.pdbx_strand_id
1 'polypeptide(L)'
;VVVLGEVLVGEGWSLSGIGGERQEVVSFNGEPVTFSSTSRIGNANLQFFWTLDRDQLNFLFVANSTEPYVGIGLGYNAMSPSDVVVVDRDNGVSEYRLVGRSAQILTQPSGRYEGVSQDATRAGQLKGRFSANLSALSLDPGNINIIWAFGPTSNSDITYHSLRGVIGGFSFSNPTTEVASTSSLKSILIAHGLMMATAWIIIAPFAIISARLLRFRDPLWFHVHKFGNITAVSLFLVAIIIGLIEGSRSHKVHFGIGVAMLITVTIHVTGGFLRPHKDEPYRELWYRVHFTTGSMLWLLGVVNTFLGIKIADAGPWSRVVVGVITGL
;
A
#
# COMPACT_ATOMS: atom_id res chain seq x y z
N VAL A 1 -10.81 -53.49 31.30
CA VAL A 1 -10.55 -54.13 29.98
C VAL A 1 -11.78 -53.88 29.11
N VAL A 2 -11.63 -52.91 28.20
CA VAL A 2 -12.36 -52.62 26.93
C VAL A 2 -13.82 -53.12 26.84
N VAL A 3 -14.84 -52.28 27.07
CA VAL A 3 -15.52 -51.33 26.13
C VAL A 3 -16.14 -52.02 24.89
N LEU A 4 -17.47 -52.14 24.91
CA LEU A 4 -18.35 -52.25 23.74
C LEU A 4 -19.03 -50.89 23.55
N GLY A 5 -18.98 -50.37 22.33
CA GLY A 5 -19.60 -49.10 21.93
C GLY A 5 -19.57 -48.95 20.42
N GLU A 6 -20.77 -48.86 19.85
CA GLU A 6 -21.13 -48.75 18.44
C GLU A 6 -20.79 -47.39 17.80
N VAL A 7 -20.70 -47.43 16.46
CA VAL A 7 -20.94 -46.37 15.46
C VAL A 7 -20.01 -45.14 15.47
N LEU A 8 -19.08 -45.14 14.51
CA LEU A 8 -18.70 -43.94 13.77
C LEU A 8 -18.75 -44.23 12.27
N VAL A 9 -19.50 -43.40 11.56
CA VAL A 9 -19.64 -43.36 10.11
C VAL A 9 -18.27 -43.04 9.53
N GLY A 10 -17.64 -44.05 8.91
CA GLY A 10 -16.32 -43.96 8.32
C GLY A 10 -16.34 -43.13 7.04
N GLU A 11 -15.40 -42.21 6.99
CA GLU A 11 -14.98 -41.41 5.83
C GLU A 11 -14.78 -42.27 4.59
N GLY A 12 -15.59 -42.03 3.57
CA GLY A 12 -15.35 -42.54 2.22
C GLY A 12 -14.25 -41.74 1.55
N TRP A 13 -13.01 -42.21 1.66
CA TRP A 13 -11.97 -41.89 0.70
C TRP A 13 -12.31 -42.60 -0.62
N SER A 14 -12.85 -41.87 -1.60
CA SER A 14 -12.94 -42.39 -2.97
C SER A 14 -11.57 -42.30 -3.62
N LEU A 15 -11.01 -43.47 -3.93
CA LEU A 15 -9.78 -43.65 -4.69
C LEU A 15 -9.83 -42.85 -6.00
N SER A 16 -8.87 -41.94 -6.13
CA SER A 16 -8.59 -41.18 -7.34
C SER A 16 -8.28 -42.13 -8.50
N GLY A 17 -9.10 -42.03 -9.55
CA GLY A 17 -8.83 -42.64 -10.84
C GLY A 17 -7.48 -42.18 -11.40
N ILE A 18 -6.76 -43.15 -11.93
CA ILE A 18 -5.50 -43.02 -12.65
C ILE A 18 -5.73 -42.13 -13.88
N GLY A 19 -5.04 -40.98 -13.95
CA GLY A 19 -4.90 -40.17 -15.18
C GLY A 19 -5.73 -38.88 -15.31
N GLY A 20 -6.25 -38.29 -14.23
CA GLY A 20 -6.95 -36.99 -14.29
C GLY A 20 -6.06 -35.80 -13.96
N GLU A 21 -6.04 -34.77 -14.82
CA GLU A 21 -5.47 -33.44 -14.48
C GLU A 21 -6.06 -32.94 -13.15
N ARG A 22 -5.19 -32.44 -12.26
CA ARG A 22 -5.61 -31.93 -10.96
C ARG A 22 -6.52 -30.72 -11.16
N GLN A 23 -7.79 -30.86 -10.82
CA GLN A 23 -8.77 -29.80 -10.87
C GLN A 23 -8.83 -29.03 -9.55
N GLU A 24 -8.82 -27.70 -9.62
CA GLU A 24 -8.91 -26.79 -8.48
C GLU A 24 -10.37 -26.39 -8.27
N VAL A 25 -10.93 -26.68 -7.11
CA VAL A 25 -12.35 -26.40 -6.79
C VAL A 25 -12.45 -25.23 -5.83
N VAL A 26 -13.25 -24.23 -6.17
CA VAL A 26 -13.50 -23.03 -5.38
C VAL A 26 -15.01 -22.83 -5.21
N SER A 27 -15.48 -22.65 -3.98
CA SER A 27 -16.87 -22.27 -3.75
C SER A 27 -17.11 -20.82 -4.18
N PHE A 28 -18.17 -20.58 -4.94
CA PHE A 28 -18.62 -19.25 -5.36
C PHE A 28 -20.14 -19.16 -5.21
N ASN A 29 -20.63 -18.26 -4.36
CA ASN A 29 -22.04 -18.16 -3.99
C ASN A 29 -22.63 -19.48 -3.45
N GLY A 30 -21.83 -20.24 -2.71
CA GLY A 30 -22.22 -21.53 -2.14
C GLY A 30 -22.04 -22.72 -3.08
N GLU A 31 -21.85 -22.50 -4.38
CA GLU A 31 -21.71 -23.55 -5.38
C GLU A 31 -20.25 -23.85 -5.71
N PRO A 32 -19.85 -25.12 -5.92
CA PRO A 32 -18.50 -25.45 -6.34
C PRO A 32 -18.27 -25.07 -7.81
N VAL A 33 -17.18 -24.35 -8.07
CA VAL A 33 -16.70 -23.99 -9.42
C VAL A 33 -15.30 -24.55 -9.61
N THR A 34 -15.07 -25.16 -10.77
CA THR A 34 -13.82 -25.89 -11.04
C THR A 34 -12.96 -25.18 -12.08
N PHE A 35 -11.65 -25.20 -11.85
CA PHE A 35 -10.62 -24.60 -12.70
C PHE A 35 -9.48 -25.59 -12.95
N SER A 36 -8.78 -25.44 -14.08
CA SER A 36 -7.60 -26.28 -14.39
C SER A 36 -6.31 -25.75 -13.77
N SER A 37 -6.29 -24.49 -13.34
CA SER A 37 -5.08 -23.83 -12.87
C SER A 37 -5.34 -22.86 -11.72
N THR A 38 -4.32 -22.65 -10.89
CA THR A 38 -4.33 -21.63 -9.82
C THR A 38 -2.94 -21.05 -9.61
N SER A 39 -2.89 -19.81 -9.11
CA SER A 39 -1.67 -19.14 -8.69
C SER A 39 -1.92 -18.23 -7.51
N ARG A 40 -1.02 -18.24 -6.53
CA ARG A 40 -1.03 -17.31 -5.40
C ARG A 40 -0.13 -16.12 -5.65
N ILE A 41 -0.59 -14.94 -5.24
CA ILE A 41 0.22 -13.71 -5.22
C ILE A 41 0.70 -13.48 -3.80
N GLY A 42 1.89 -14.01 -3.49
CA GLY A 42 2.38 -14.17 -2.11
C GLY A 42 2.44 -12.90 -1.27
N ASN A 43 2.52 -11.72 -1.89
CA ASN A 43 2.62 -10.43 -1.20
C ASN A 43 1.35 -9.56 -1.23
N ALA A 44 0.23 -10.05 -1.78
CA ALA A 44 -0.99 -9.28 -1.98
C ALA A 44 -2.27 -9.94 -1.43
N ASN A 45 -2.19 -11.07 -0.72
CA ASN A 45 -3.35 -11.84 -0.25
C ASN A 45 -4.38 -12.13 -1.37
N LEU A 46 -3.88 -12.32 -2.59
CA LEU A 46 -4.66 -12.61 -3.79
C LEU A 46 -4.35 -14.02 -4.27
N GLN A 47 -5.39 -14.73 -4.72
CA GLN A 47 -5.25 -15.99 -5.41
C GLN A 47 -6.12 -15.97 -6.66
N PHE A 48 -5.56 -16.46 -7.76
CA PHE A 48 -6.23 -16.56 -9.05
C PHE A 48 -6.50 -18.02 -9.38
N PHE A 49 -7.62 -18.24 -10.06
CA PHE A 49 -8.07 -19.53 -10.56
C PHE A 49 -8.55 -19.34 -11.99
N TRP A 50 -8.15 -20.24 -12.88
CA TRP A 50 -8.56 -20.12 -14.27
C TRP A 50 -8.61 -21.43 -15.02
N THR A 51 -9.38 -21.42 -16.10
CA THR A 51 -9.36 -22.41 -17.17
C THR A 51 -9.19 -21.63 -18.46
N LEU A 52 -8.19 -22.02 -19.26
CA LEU A 52 -7.95 -21.46 -20.58
C LEU A 52 -8.23 -22.52 -21.64
N ASP A 53 -9.20 -22.27 -22.51
CA ASP A 53 -9.45 -23.08 -23.71
C ASP A 53 -9.18 -22.24 -24.95
N ARG A 54 -8.02 -22.47 -25.59
CA ARG A 54 -7.46 -21.61 -26.64
C ARG A 54 -7.34 -20.16 -26.15
N ASP A 55 -8.25 -19.29 -26.58
CA ASP A 55 -8.29 -17.87 -26.21
C ASP A 55 -9.42 -17.54 -25.23
N GLN A 56 -10.26 -18.52 -24.88
CA GLN A 56 -11.35 -18.34 -23.95
C GLN A 56 -10.86 -18.55 -22.52
N LEU A 57 -10.76 -17.45 -21.78
CA LEU A 57 -10.37 -17.43 -20.38
C LEU A 57 -11.62 -17.42 -19.50
N ASN A 58 -11.74 -18.40 -18.61
CA ASN A 58 -12.62 -18.35 -17.45
C ASN A 58 -11.77 -18.03 -16.23
N PHE A 59 -12.01 -16.89 -15.58
CA PHE A 59 -11.17 -16.38 -14.52
C PHE A 59 -11.96 -16.12 -13.24
N LEU A 60 -11.37 -16.47 -12.11
CA LEU A 60 -11.84 -16.13 -10.78
C LEU A 60 -10.67 -15.65 -9.93
N PHE A 61 -10.89 -14.59 -9.18
CA PHE A 61 -9.95 -14.15 -8.15
C PHE A 61 -10.59 -14.23 -6.78
N VAL A 62 -9.76 -14.53 -5.77
CA VAL A 62 -10.11 -14.49 -4.36
C VAL A 62 -9.14 -13.53 -3.68
N ALA A 63 -9.70 -12.56 -2.97
CA ALA A 63 -8.96 -11.53 -2.29
C ALA A 63 -9.34 -11.49 -0.81
N ASN A 64 -8.37 -11.70 0.08
CA ASN A 64 -8.57 -11.56 1.52
C ASN A 64 -8.12 -10.16 1.95
N SER A 65 -9.08 -9.24 2.09
CA SER A 65 -8.81 -7.83 2.38
C SER A 65 -9.91 -7.22 3.24
N THR A 66 -9.51 -6.37 4.18
CA THR A 66 -10.43 -5.55 4.96
C THR A 66 -10.98 -4.37 4.15
N GLU A 67 -10.32 -4.02 3.03
CA GLU A 67 -10.79 -2.95 2.16
C GLU A 67 -12.16 -3.31 1.52
N PRO A 68 -13.05 -2.33 1.35
CA PRO A 68 -14.36 -2.50 0.71
C PRO A 68 -14.34 -3.00 -0.72
N TYR A 69 -13.35 -2.60 -1.54
CA TYR A 69 -13.27 -3.03 -2.93
C TYR A 69 -11.92 -3.64 -3.29
N VAL A 70 -11.95 -4.52 -4.29
CA VAL A 70 -10.79 -5.02 -5.02
C VAL A 70 -11.02 -4.85 -6.52
N GLY A 71 -10.01 -4.34 -7.22
CA GLY A 71 -10.00 -4.23 -8.69
C GLY A 71 -8.92 -5.13 -9.27
N ILE A 72 -9.25 -5.88 -10.33
CA ILE A 72 -8.32 -6.71 -11.10
C ILE A 72 -8.42 -6.30 -12.57
N GLY A 73 -7.27 -6.00 -13.19
CA GLY A 73 -7.19 -5.62 -14.59
C GLY A 73 -6.25 -6.49 -15.39
N LEU A 74 -6.63 -6.77 -16.63
CA LEU A 74 -5.81 -7.46 -17.61
C LEU A 74 -5.34 -6.44 -18.66
N GLY A 75 -4.04 -6.38 -18.94
CA GLY A 75 -3.49 -5.43 -19.90
C GLY A 75 -2.07 -5.72 -20.35
N TYR A 76 -1.59 -4.95 -21.33
CA TYR A 76 -0.23 -5.05 -21.85
C TYR A 76 0.78 -4.18 -21.11
N ASN A 77 0.40 -2.97 -20.72
CA ASN A 77 1.29 -1.96 -20.13
C ASN A 77 0.89 -1.63 -18.68
N ALA A 78 0.47 -2.66 -17.94
CA ALA A 78 -0.12 -2.54 -16.61
C ALA A 78 -1.41 -1.70 -16.60
N MET A 79 -1.32 -0.41 -16.28
CA MET A 79 -2.49 0.42 -15.98
C MET A 79 -3.25 0.90 -17.21
N SER A 80 -2.58 1.16 -18.34
CA SER A 80 -3.27 1.65 -19.56
C SER A 80 -2.57 1.17 -20.84
N PRO A 81 -3.30 0.61 -21.83
CA PRO A 81 -4.70 0.21 -21.72
C PRO A 81 -4.85 -1.05 -20.86
N SER A 82 -5.92 -1.12 -20.06
CA SER A 82 -6.34 -2.35 -19.39
C SER A 82 -7.86 -2.38 -19.23
N ASP A 83 -8.43 -3.58 -19.24
CA ASP A 83 -9.84 -3.80 -18.95
C ASP A 83 -9.93 -4.40 -17.53
N VAL A 84 -10.73 -3.77 -16.66
CA VAL A 84 -10.73 -3.98 -15.20
C VAL A 84 -12.11 -4.40 -14.73
N VAL A 85 -12.14 -5.42 -13.88
CA VAL A 85 -13.30 -5.78 -13.06
C VAL A 85 -13.04 -5.30 -11.63
N VAL A 86 -14.00 -4.57 -11.08
CA VAL A 86 -14.03 -4.13 -9.69
C VAL A 86 -15.14 -4.87 -8.96
N VAL A 87 -14.80 -5.49 -7.84
CA VAL A 87 -15.75 -6.08 -6.88
C VAL A 87 -15.80 -5.14 -5.68
N ASP A 88 -16.96 -4.54 -5.46
CA ASP A 88 -17.30 -3.76 -4.28
C ASP A 88 -18.21 -4.61 -3.39
N ARG A 89 -17.79 -4.80 -2.13
CA ARG A 89 -18.51 -5.61 -1.13
C ARG A 89 -20.01 -5.28 -1.06
N ASP A 90 -20.35 -4.00 -1.13
CA ASP A 90 -21.70 -3.52 -0.86
C ASP A 90 -22.44 -3.10 -2.14
N ASN A 91 -21.70 -2.70 -3.19
CA ASN A 91 -22.30 -2.14 -4.42
C ASN A 91 -22.26 -3.06 -5.64
N GLY A 92 -21.64 -4.24 -5.54
CA GLY A 92 -21.63 -5.20 -6.65
C GLY A 92 -20.38 -5.13 -7.52
N VAL A 93 -20.55 -5.51 -8.79
CA VAL A 93 -19.46 -5.53 -9.77
C VAL A 93 -19.58 -4.38 -10.76
N SER A 94 -18.42 -3.81 -11.11
CA SER A 94 -18.30 -2.76 -12.12
C SER A 94 -17.15 -3.06 -13.08
N GLU A 95 -17.30 -2.66 -14.34
CA GLU A 95 -16.30 -2.86 -15.38
C GLU A 95 -15.79 -1.54 -15.93
N TYR A 96 -14.48 -1.42 -16.07
CA TYR A 96 -13.83 -0.21 -16.54
C TYR A 96 -12.80 -0.53 -17.62
N ARG A 97 -12.76 0.28 -18.66
CA ARG A 97 -11.59 0.37 -19.53
C ARG A 97 -10.72 1.54 -19.08
N LEU A 98 -9.49 1.24 -18.69
CA LEU A 98 -8.50 2.25 -18.34
C LEU A 98 -7.80 2.70 -19.62
N VAL A 99 -8.01 3.96 -20.03
CA VAL A 99 -7.25 4.56 -21.14
C VAL A 99 -6.26 5.63 -20.67
N GLY A 100 -6.12 5.79 -19.35
CA GLY A 100 -5.19 6.71 -18.69
C GLY A 100 -5.03 6.38 -17.20
N ARG A 101 -4.38 7.29 -16.46
CA ARG A 101 -4.08 7.11 -15.02
C ARG A 101 -4.97 7.91 -14.07
N SER A 102 -5.91 8.70 -14.61
CA SER A 102 -6.86 9.49 -13.81
C SER A 102 -8.28 8.97 -13.97
N ALA A 103 -9.12 9.22 -12.96
CA ALA A 103 -10.53 8.82 -12.95
C ALA A 103 -11.34 9.40 -14.13
N GLN A 104 -10.88 10.50 -14.71
CA GLN A 104 -11.52 11.16 -15.86
C GLN A 104 -11.30 10.42 -17.19
N ILE A 105 -10.41 9.43 -17.21
CA ILE A 105 -10.01 8.68 -18.40
C ILE A 105 -10.48 7.22 -18.26
N LEU A 106 -11.57 7.01 -17.52
CA LEU A 106 -12.26 5.73 -17.37
C LEU A 106 -13.42 5.67 -18.36
N THR A 107 -13.52 4.58 -19.12
CA THR A 107 -14.71 4.30 -19.93
C THR A 107 -15.50 3.17 -19.27
N GLN A 108 -16.78 3.41 -18.95
CA GLN A 108 -17.70 2.42 -18.39
C GLN A 108 -18.95 2.24 -19.27
N PRO A 109 -19.51 1.03 -19.34
CA PRO A 109 -18.88 -0.25 -18.98
C PRO A 109 -17.75 -0.60 -19.95
N SER A 110 -16.85 -1.52 -19.58
CA SER A 110 -15.90 -2.08 -20.56
C SER A 110 -16.66 -2.84 -21.65
N GLY A 111 -17.65 -3.65 -21.24
CA GLY A 111 -18.46 -4.49 -22.13
C GLY A 111 -17.67 -5.60 -22.83
N ARG A 112 -16.44 -5.89 -22.39
CA ARG A 112 -15.55 -6.88 -23.02
C ARG A 112 -15.41 -8.18 -22.21
N TYR A 113 -16.06 -8.25 -21.05
CA TYR A 113 -16.13 -9.43 -20.22
C TYR A 113 -17.55 -10.00 -20.19
N GLU A 114 -17.65 -11.32 -20.03
CA GLU A 114 -18.90 -12.06 -19.94
C GLU A 114 -19.05 -12.67 -18.54
N GLY A 115 -20.30 -12.84 -18.08
CA GLY A 115 -20.57 -13.52 -16.81
C GLY A 115 -19.97 -12.84 -15.57
N VAL A 116 -19.74 -11.53 -15.64
CA VAL A 116 -19.14 -10.76 -14.53
C VAL A 116 -20.04 -10.85 -13.30
N SER A 117 -19.50 -11.38 -12.21
CA SER A 117 -20.25 -11.61 -10.98
C SER A 117 -19.33 -11.57 -9.76
N GLN A 118 -19.91 -11.36 -8.58
CA GLN A 118 -19.21 -11.40 -7.31
C GLN A 118 -19.76 -12.47 -6.36
N ASP A 119 -18.88 -12.87 -5.44
CA ASP A 119 -19.20 -13.55 -4.19
C ASP A 119 -18.40 -12.84 -3.10
N ALA A 120 -19.08 -11.99 -2.34
CA ALA A 120 -18.48 -11.19 -1.28
C ALA A 120 -19.04 -11.63 0.07
N THR A 121 -18.15 -12.00 1.00
CA THR A 121 -18.54 -12.36 2.36
C THR A 121 -18.26 -11.22 3.32
N ARG A 122 -19.07 -11.09 4.38
CA ARG A 122 -18.81 -10.13 5.47
C ARG A 122 -17.51 -10.42 6.22
N ALA A 123 -16.95 -11.63 6.09
CA ALA A 123 -15.72 -12.07 6.73
C ALA A 123 -14.42 -11.55 6.05
N GLY A 124 -14.51 -10.61 5.10
CA GLY A 124 -13.34 -9.96 4.49
C GLY A 124 -12.78 -10.67 3.26
N GLN A 125 -13.50 -11.64 2.70
CA GLN A 125 -13.16 -12.26 1.42
C GLN A 125 -14.03 -11.68 0.30
N LEU A 126 -13.36 -11.13 -0.72
CA LEU A 126 -13.97 -10.63 -1.96
C LEU A 126 -13.59 -11.57 -3.10
N LYS A 127 -14.57 -12.11 -3.81
CA LYS A 127 -14.35 -12.90 -5.02
C LYS A 127 -15.04 -12.25 -6.20
N GLY A 128 -14.36 -12.25 -7.33
CA GLY A 128 -14.93 -11.86 -8.62
C GLY A 128 -14.67 -12.95 -9.63
N ARG A 129 -15.63 -13.13 -10.54
CA ARG A 129 -15.52 -14.06 -11.66
C ARG A 129 -15.93 -13.35 -12.95
N PHE A 130 -15.23 -13.66 -14.03
CA PHE A 130 -15.59 -13.23 -15.38
C PHE A 130 -14.99 -14.18 -16.43
N SER A 131 -15.51 -14.09 -17.64
CA SER A 131 -14.99 -14.77 -18.81
C SER A 131 -14.56 -13.74 -19.86
N ALA A 132 -13.52 -14.07 -20.63
CA ALA A 132 -12.93 -13.16 -21.61
C ALA A 132 -12.39 -13.93 -22.82
N ASN A 133 -12.62 -13.39 -24.02
CA ASN A 133 -11.87 -13.82 -25.20
C ASN A 133 -10.60 -12.99 -25.32
N LEU A 134 -9.45 -13.58 -24.98
CA LEU A 134 -8.16 -12.88 -24.94
C LEU A 134 -7.75 -12.31 -26.31
N SER A 135 -8.00 -13.04 -27.40
CA SER A 135 -7.76 -12.55 -28.77
C SER A 135 -8.64 -11.35 -29.12
N ALA A 136 -9.90 -11.32 -28.68
CA ALA A 136 -10.77 -10.17 -28.84
C ALA A 136 -10.30 -8.97 -27.99
N LEU A 137 -9.63 -9.22 -26.87
CA LEU A 137 -8.92 -8.22 -26.07
C LEU A 137 -7.55 -7.83 -26.66
N SER A 138 -7.14 -8.52 -27.72
CA SER A 138 -5.80 -8.49 -28.31
C SER A 138 -4.69 -8.94 -27.37
N LEU A 139 -4.96 -9.67 -26.28
CA LEU A 139 -4.01 -10.14 -25.26
C LEU A 139 -3.39 -11.50 -25.61
N ASP A 140 -2.08 -11.66 -25.38
CA ASP A 140 -1.36 -12.94 -25.53
C ASP A 140 -1.46 -13.78 -24.24
N PRO A 141 -2.12 -14.97 -24.23
CA PRO A 141 -2.26 -15.80 -23.03
C PRO A 141 -0.93 -16.22 -22.40
N GLY A 142 0.17 -16.19 -23.14
CA GLY A 142 1.51 -16.51 -22.65
C GLY A 142 2.17 -15.38 -21.86
N ASN A 143 1.71 -14.14 -22.01
CA ASN A 143 2.41 -12.95 -21.50
C ASN A 143 1.45 -11.76 -21.27
N ILE A 144 0.83 -11.72 -20.08
CA ILE A 144 -0.13 -10.68 -19.69
C ILE A 144 0.36 -9.95 -18.44
N ASN A 145 0.18 -8.63 -18.42
CA ASN A 145 0.33 -7.88 -17.18
C ASN A 145 -1.01 -7.83 -16.45
N ILE A 146 -1.02 -8.30 -15.20
CA ILE A 146 -2.18 -8.22 -14.33
C ILE A 146 -1.95 -7.09 -13.33
N ILE A 147 -2.86 -6.12 -13.31
CA ILE A 147 -2.89 -5.09 -12.27
C ILE A 147 -3.91 -5.47 -11.22
N TRP A 148 -3.63 -5.08 -9.98
CA TRP A 148 -4.59 -5.23 -8.90
C TRP A 148 -4.54 -4.04 -7.96
N ALA A 149 -5.66 -3.77 -7.30
CA ALA A 149 -5.78 -2.71 -6.33
C ALA A 149 -6.83 -3.03 -5.26
N PHE A 150 -6.57 -2.59 -4.03
CA PHE A 150 -7.52 -2.58 -2.93
C PHE A 150 -7.77 -1.15 -2.51
N GLY A 151 -9.01 -0.83 -2.12
CA GLY A 151 -9.25 0.49 -1.56
C GLY A 151 -10.57 0.70 -0.85
N PRO A 152 -10.71 1.90 -0.26
CA PRO A 152 -11.91 2.31 0.42
C PRO A 152 -12.99 2.79 -0.55
N THR A 153 -14.22 2.77 -0.06
CA THR A 153 -15.38 3.40 -0.69
C THR A 153 -15.82 4.61 0.14
N SER A 154 -16.43 5.60 -0.52
CA SER A 154 -16.99 6.79 0.12
C SER A 154 -18.30 7.13 -0.56
N ASN A 155 -19.39 7.27 0.20
CA ASN A 155 -20.74 7.52 -0.34
C ASN A 155 -21.13 6.52 -1.46
N SER A 156 -20.77 5.25 -1.28
CA SER A 156 -20.96 4.18 -2.28
C SER A 156 -20.15 4.29 -3.57
N ASP A 157 -19.25 5.26 -3.68
CA ASP A 157 -18.30 5.36 -4.78
C ASP A 157 -16.94 4.74 -4.40
N ILE A 158 -16.31 4.04 -5.33
CA ILE A 158 -14.91 3.62 -5.18
C ILE A 158 -14.01 4.86 -5.13
N THR A 159 -13.04 4.84 -4.22
CA THR A 159 -12.07 5.94 -4.07
C THR A 159 -10.68 5.50 -4.46
N TYR A 160 -9.68 6.35 -4.24
CA TYR A 160 -8.30 6.02 -4.57
C TYR A 160 -7.82 4.81 -3.74
N HIS A 161 -7.32 3.79 -4.43
CA HIS A 161 -6.80 2.57 -3.81
C HIS A 161 -5.74 2.84 -2.74
N SER A 162 -5.81 2.11 -1.62
CA SER A 162 -4.84 2.15 -0.53
C SER A 162 -3.65 1.21 -0.77
N LEU A 163 -3.83 0.16 -1.58
CA LEU A 163 -2.78 -0.77 -1.99
C LEU A 163 -2.94 -1.14 -3.46
N ARG A 164 -1.83 -1.26 -4.18
CA ARG A 164 -1.83 -1.66 -5.60
C ARG A 164 -0.55 -2.37 -5.98
N GLY A 165 -0.61 -3.14 -7.06
CA GLY A 165 0.57 -3.77 -7.64
C GLY A 165 0.35 -4.23 -9.08
N VAL A 166 1.45 -4.68 -9.69
CA VAL A 166 1.48 -5.26 -11.02
C VAL A 166 2.13 -6.64 -10.94
N ILE A 167 1.62 -7.57 -11.71
CA ILE A 167 2.23 -8.87 -11.98
C ILE A 167 2.65 -8.82 -13.44
N GLY A 168 3.97 -8.84 -13.67
CA GLY A 168 4.56 -8.68 -14.98
C GLY A 168 4.70 -10.03 -15.70
N GLY A 169 4.22 -10.14 -16.93
CA GLY A 169 4.40 -11.31 -17.78
C GLY A 169 3.81 -12.61 -17.24
N PHE A 170 2.60 -12.51 -16.69
CA PHE A 170 1.81 -13.66 -16.25
C PHE A 170 1.41 -14.54 -17.44
N SER A 171 1.56 -15.85 -17.30
CA SER A 171 1.18 -16.83 -18.32
C SER A 171 -0.01 -17.65 -17.85
N PHE A 172 -1.14 -17.55 -18.56
CA PHE A 172 -2.29 -18.42 -18.33
C PHE A 172 -2.10 -19.80 -18.97
N SER A 173 -1.28 -19.90 -20.02
CA SER A 173 -0.96 -21.15 -20.70
C SER A 173 0.11 -21.98 -19.98
N ASN A 174 1.01 -21.33 -19.23
CA ASN A 174 2.04 -21.99 -18.42
C ASN A 174 1.91 -21.56 -16.94
N PRO A 175 0.93 -22.12 -16.21
CA PRO A 175 0.65 -21.74 -14.83
C PRO A 175 1.86 -21.95 -13.91
N THR A 176 2.09 -20.98 -13.03
CA THR A 176 3.01 -21.12 -11.89
C THR A 176 2.21 -21.05 -10.59
N THR A 177 2.55 -21.88 -9.62
CA THR A 177 1.81 -21.99 -8.35
C THR A 177 1.87 -20.72 -7.51
N GLU A 178 2.94 -19.95 -7.65
CA GLU A 178 3.15 -18.69 -6.95
C GLU A 178 3.84 -17.68 -7.87
N VAL A 179 3.35 -16.43 -7.84
CA VAL A 179 3.92 -15.32 -8.61
C VAL A 179 4.13 -14.11 -7.70
N ALA A 180 5.27 -13.43 -7.88
CA ALA A 180 5.56 -12.19 -7.19
C ALA A 180 4.88 -11.00 -7.88
N SER A 181 4.15 -10.18 -7.12
CA SER A 181 3.72 -8.88 -7.61
C SER A 181 4.73 -7.79 -7.22
N THR A 182 4.94 -6.80 -8.08
CA THR A 182 5.66 -5.58 -7.70
C THR A 182 4.65 -4.53 -7.23
N SER A 183 4.69 -4.18 -5.93
CA SER A 183 3.93 -3.05 -5.39
C SER A 183 4.85 -1.83 -5.27
N SER A 184 4.78 -0.93 -6.25
CA SER A 184 5.53 0.34 -6.22
C SER A 184 5.12 1.21 -5.03
N LEU A 185 3.84 1.18 -4.67
CA LEU A 185 3.30 1.93 -3.53
C LEU A 185 3.91 1.47 -2.21
N LYS A 186 4.03 0.16 -1.97
CA LYS A 186 4.62 -0.34 -0.72
C LYS A 186 6.06 0.13 -0.57
N SER A 187 6.87 0.00 -1.63
CA SER A 187 8.28 0.42 -1.61
C SER A 187 8.45 1.93 -1.39
N ILE A 188 7.63 2.76 -2.07
CA ILE A 188 7.76 4.22 -1.95
C ILE A 188 7.30 4.72 -0.57
N LEU A 189 6.28 4.09 0.02
CA LEU A 189 5.84 4.40 1.38
C LEU A 189 6.83 3.93 2.46
N ILE A 190 7.56 2.83 2.22
CA ILE A 190 8.70 2.44 3.08
C ILE A 190 9.79 3.51 3.02
N ALA A 191 10.14 3.99 1.82
CA ALA A 191 11.13 5.05 1.66
C ALA A 191 10.68 6.34 2.39
N HIS A 192 9.41 6.74 2.26
CA HIS A 192 8.82 7.83 3.04
C HIS A 192 9.04 7.64 4.55
N GLY A 193 8.69 6.47 5.09
CA GLY A 193 8.85 6.15 6.51
C GLY A 193 10.30 6.23 6.99
N LEU A 194 11.24 5.67 6.22
CA LEU A 194 12.68 5.71 6.53
C LEU A 194 13.23 7.14 6.52
N MET A 195 12.83 7.96 5.55
CA MET A 195 13.26 9.36 5.46
C MET A 195 12.72 10.18 6.63
N MET A 196 11.45 10.00 7.00
CA MET A 196 10.83 10.66 8.15
C MET A 196 11.51 10.25 9.46
N ALA A 197 11.74 8.96 9.67
CA ALA A 197 12.44 8.46 10.85
C ALA A 197 13.88 9.01 10.92
N THR A 198 14.62 8.97 9.81
CA THR A 198 15.99 9.50 9.78
C THR A 198 16.03 11.00 10.09
N ALA A 199 15.13 11.79 9.52
CA ALA A 199 15.06 13.22 9.75
C ALA A 199 14.75 13.56 11.22
N TRP A 200 13.70 12.96 11.79
CA TRP A 200 13.13 13.40 13.08
C TRP A 200 13.63 12.62 14.29
N ILE A 201 14.05 11.37 14.10
CA ILE A 201 14.51 10.49 15.19
C ILE A 201 16.03 10.48 15.32
N ILE A 202 16.77 10.76 14.25
CA ILE A 202 18.24 10.71 14.26
C ILE A 202 18.84 12.11 14.08
N ILE A 203 18.60 12.75 12.93
CA ILE A 203 19.33 13.97 12.56
C ILE A 203 18.87 15.17 13.39
N ALA A 204 17.57 15.41 13.53
CA ALA A 204 17.05 16.56 14.27
C ALA A 204 17.47 16.56 15.76
N PRO A 205 17.35 15.45 16.54
CA PRO A 205 17.86 15.42 17.91
C PRO A 205 19.36 15.69 17.98
N PHE A 206 20.16 15.10 17.08
CA PHE A 206 21.60 15.36 17.03
C PHE A 206 21.91 16.84 16.83
N ALA A 207 21.22 17.49 15.88
CA ALA A 207 21.38 18.93 15.61
C ALA A 207 20.90 19.82 16.77
N ILE A 208 19.85 19.41 17.51
CA ILE A 208 19.37 20.12 18.70
C ILE A 208 20.37 19.99 19.86
N ILE A 209 20.87 18.77 20.09
CA ILE A 209 21.84 18.46 21.15
C ILE A 209 23.17 19.18 20.89
N SER A 210 23.63 19.27 19.64
CA SER A 210 24.87 19.98 19.30
C SER A 210 24.81 21.46 19.71
N ALA A 211 23.66 22.12 19.56
CA ALA A 211 23.47 23.51 19.99
C ALA A 211 23.49 23.69 21.52
N ARG A 212 23.27 22.62 22.28
CA ARG A 212 23.35 22.61 23.75
C ARG A 212 24.76 22.24 24.23
N LEU A 213 25.29 21.11 23.76
CA LEU A 213 26.53 20.54 24.28
C LEU A 213 27.78 21.16 23.68
N LEU A 214 27.77 21.56 22.40
CA LEU A 214 28.96 22.09 21.73
C LEU A 214 29.06 23.61 21.80
N ARG A 215 28.22 24.28 22.60
CA ARG A 215 28.14 25.76 22.64
C ARG A 215 29.48 26.44 22.96
N PHE A 216 30.38 25.74 23.65
CA PHE A 216 31.74 26.20 23.95
C PHE A 216 32.68 26.23 22.72
N ARG A 217 32.31 25.56 21.62
CA ARG A 217 33.04 25.57 20.34
C ARG A 217 32.31 26.41 19.30
N ASP A 218 32.41 27.72 19.42
CA ASP A 218 31.95 28.67 18.38
C ASP A 218 33.01 28.75 17.25
N PRO A 219 32.65 28.69 15.95
CA PRO A 219 31.31 28.60 15.38
C PRO A 219 30.86 27.15 15.06
N LEU A 220 31.57 26.12 15.53
CA LEU A 220 31.30 24.72 15.19
C LEU A 220 29.87 24.30 15.55
N TRP A 221 29.39 24.60 16.76
CA TRP A 221 28.03 24.23 17.17
C TRP A 221 26.97 24.78 16.20
N PHE A 222 27.18 26.00 15.71
CA PHE A 222 26.26 26.69 14.81
C PHE A 222 26.25 26.02 13.44
N HIS A 223 27.42 25.65 12.92
CA HIS A 223 27.51 24.91 11.65
C HIS A 223 26.85 23.54 11.76
N VAL A 224 27.15 22.76 12.80
CA VAL A 224 26.54 21.43 13.01
C VAL A 224 25.03 21.55 13.15
N HIS A 225 24.54 22.51 13.96
CA HIS A 225 23.12 22.76 14.13
C HIS A 225 22.46 23.17 12.81
N LYS A 226 23.04 24.14 12.09
CA LYS A 226 22.50 24.65 10.82
C LYS A 226 22.45 23.55 9.76
N PHE A 227 23.57 22.91 9.48
CA PHE A 227 23.63 21.90 8.41
C PHE A 227 22.82 20.65 8.76
N GLY A 228 22.85 20.19 10.02
CA GLY A 228 22.00 19.09 10.46
C GLY A 228 20.51 19.36 10.27
N ASN A 229 20.04 20.56 10.68
CA ASN A 229 18.64 20.93 10.45
C ASN A 229 18.29 21.10 8.97
N ILE A 230 19.18 21.66 8.14
CA ILE A 230 18.96 21.73 6.69
C ILE A 230 18.81 20.33 6.10
N THR A 231 19.66 19.37 6.48
CA THR A 231 19.54 17.97 6.01
C THR A 231 18.24 17.33 6.46
N ALA A 232 17.85 17.49 7.73
CA ALA A 232 16.59 16.95 8.26
C ALA A 232 15.37 17.54 7.53
N VAL A 233 15.36 18.86 7.30
CA VAL A 233 14.27 19.54 6.58
C VAL A 233 14.21 19.09 5.13
N SER A 234 15.34 18.94 4.44
CA SER A 234 15.35 18.45 3.05
C SER A 234 14.78 17.04 2.93
N LEU A 235 15.16 16.13 3.82
CA LEU A 235 14.57 14.79 3.88
C LEU A 235 13.07 14.84 4.16
N PHE A 236 12.65 15.68 5.12
CA PHE A 236 11.24 15.90 5.41
C PHE A 236 10.46 16.40 4.20
N LEU A 237 10.98 17.37 3.44
CA LEU A 237 10.31 17.94 2.27
C LEU A 237 10.13 16.90 1.14
N VAL A 238 11.15 16.07 0.89
CA VAL A 238 11.00 14.99 -0.10
C VAL A 238 10.02 13.93 0.41
N ALA A 239 10.11 13.56 1.69
CA ALA A 239 9.21 12.57 2.27
C ALA A 239 7.75 13.05 2.28
N ILE A 240 7.48 14.31 2.63
CA ILE A 240 6.11 14.82 2.65
C ILE A 240 5.51 14.89 1.24
N ILE A 241 6.30 15.20 0.20
CA ILE A 241 5.84 15.12 -1.20
C ILE A 241 5.40 13.69 -1.53
N ILE A 242 6.21 12.68 -1.18
CA ILE A 242 5.82 11.27 -1.34
C ILE A 242 4.52 10.97 -0.60
N GLY A 243 4.40 11.39 0.66
CA GLY A 243 3.20 11.16 1.47
C GLY A 243 1.94 11.86 0.92
N LEU A 244 2.10 13.04 0.30
CA LEU A 244 0.99 13.78 -0.32
C LEU A 244 0.51 13.16 -1.64
N ILE A 245 1.42 12.55 -2.40
CA ILE A 245 1.14 11.94 -3.71
C ILE A 245 0.64 10.49 -3.55
N GLU A 246 1.32 9.69 -2.72
CA GLU A 246 1.14 8.25 -2.64
C GLU A 246 0.48 7.79 -1.33
N GLY A 247 0.48 8.63 -0.29
CA GLY A 247 -0.07 8.30 1.01
C GLY A 247 -1.60 8.29 1.02
N SER A 248 -2.17 7.39 1.82
CA SER A 248 -3.61 7.38 2.07
C SER A 248 -4.04 8.59 2.91
N ARG A 249 -5.17 9.20 2.56
CA ARG A 249 -5.82 10.26 3.36
C ARG A 249 -6.84 9.74 4.38
N SER A 250 -7.03 8.42 4.49
CA SER A 250 -7.91 7.82 5.49
C SER A 250 -7.42 8.06 6.92
N HIS A 251 -6.10 8.18 7.12
CA HIS A 251 -5.49 8.42 8.43
C HIS A 251 -5.37 9.90 8.76
N LYS A 252 -6.52 10.53 9.05
CA LYS A 252 -6.68 11.98 9.23
C LYS A 252 -5.71 12.60 10.26
N VAL A 253 -5.41 11.89 11.35
CA VAL A 253 -4.51 12.42 12.40
C VAL A 253 -3.05 12.50 11.91
N HIS A 254 -2.53 11.41 11.33
CA HIS A 254 -1.16 11.38 10.79
C HIS A 254 -0.99 12.41 9.66
N PHE A 255 -1.97 12.47 8.76
CA PHE A 255 -2.01 13.45 7.68
C PHE A 255 -2.05 14.88 8.23
N GLY A 256 -2.95 15.17 9.18
CA GLY A 256 -3.11 16.49 9.77
C GLY A 256 -1.86 16.99 10.49
N ILE A 257 -1.17 16.12 11.25
CA ILE A 257 0.10 16.47 11.89
C ILE A 257 1.17 16.75 10.83
N GLY A 258 1.26 15.95 9.77
CA GLY A 258 2.20 16.19 8.66
C GLY A 258 2.01 17.58 8.02
N VAL A 259 0.76 17.99 7.79
CA VAL A 259 0.43 19.33 7.28
C VAL A 259 0.81 20.42 8.29
N ALA A 260 0.51 20.24 9.57
CA ALA A 260 0.90 21.18 10.62
C ALA A 260 2.43 21.35 10.72
N MET A 261 3.17 20.27 10.54
CA MET A 261 4.64 20.31 10.45
C MET A 261 5.12 21.10 9.24
N LEU A 262 4.49 20.95 8.07
CA LEU A 262 4.85 21.72 6.86
C LEU A 262 4.71 23.23 7.06
N ILE A 263 3.64 23.66 7.72
CA ILE A 263 3.43 25.07 8.07
C ILE A 263 4.50 25.53 9.07
N THR A 264 4.69 24.74 10.13
CA THR A 264 5.62 25.11 11.21
C THR A 264 7.07 25.13 10.73
N VAL A 265 7.49 24.22 9.84
CA VAL A 265 8.86 24.18 9.31
C VAL A 265 9.16 25.38 8.43
N THR A 266 8.16 25.85 7.68
CA THR A 266 8.28 27.08 6.88
C THR A 266 8.58 28.27 7.79
N ILE A 267 7.79 28.44 8.88
CA ILE A 267 8.02 29.50 9.87
C ILE A 267 9.41 29.36 10.51
N HIS A 268 9.80 28.14 10.89
CA HIS A 268 11.07 27.89 11.57
C HIS A 268 12.29 28.19 10.69
N VAL A 269 12.27 27.75 9.44
CA VAL A 269 13.35 27.96 8.48
C VAL A 269 13.45 29.44 8.09
N THR A 270 12.33 30.10 7.79
CA THR A 270 12.30 31.56 7.54
C THR A 270 12.84 32.33 8.74
N GLY A 271 12.43 31.96 9.96
CA GLY A 271 12.98 32.53 11.19
C GLY A 271 14.49 32.33 11.30
N GLY A 272 15.01 31.16 10.92
CA GLY A 272 16.45 30.88 10.87
C GLY A 272 17.22 31.81 9.93
N PHE A 273 16.67 32.12 8.75
CA PHE A 273 17.27 33.07 7.80
C PHE A 273 17.22 34.52 8.29
N LEU A 274 16.14 34.89 8.98
CA LEU A 274 15.94 36.23 9.55
C LEU A 274 16.56 36.38 10.95
N ARG A 275 17.57 35.55 11.29
CA ARG A 275 18.22 35.57 12.61
C ARG A 275 18.87 36.93 12.87
N PRO A 276 18.43 37.70 13.90
CA PRO A 276 19.03 38.98 14.23
C PRO A 276 20.47 38.83 14.73
N HIS A 277 21.25 39.90 14.58
CA HIS A 277 22.56 40.03 15.22
C HIS A 277 22.43 39.99 16.75
N LYS A 278 23.53 39.71 17.46
CA LYS A 278 23.50 39.44 18.90
C LYS A 278 22.99 40.63 19.72
N ASP A 279 23.19 41.85 19.22
CA ASP A 279 22.92 43.11 19.94
C ASP A 279 21.58 43.77 19.56
N GLU A 280 20.79 43.12 18.69
CA GLU A 280 19.50 43.64 18.22
C GLU A 280 18.38 43.42 19.25
N PRO A 281 17.44 44.37 19.44
CA PRO A 281 16.39 44.28 20.47
C PRO A 281 15.43 43.10 20.24
N TYR A 282 15.26 42.68 18.98
CA TYR A 282 14.38 41.55 18.63
C TYR A 282 15.03 40.18 18.83
N ARG A 283 16.31 40.12 19.24
CA ARG A 283 17.09 38.87 19.36
C ARG A 283 16.52 37.89 20.39
N GLU A 284 15.93 38.42 21.46
CA GLU A 284 15.28 37.61 22.50
C GLU A 284 13.95 37.03 22.01
N LEU A 285 13.09 37.85 21.37
CA LEU A 285 11.84 37.38 20.78
C LEU A 285 12.11 36.30 19.73
N TRP A 286 13.08 36.54 18.84
CA TRP A 286 13.53 35.55 17.87
C TRP A 286 13.95 34.24 18.55
N TYR A 287 14.72 34.31 19.64
CA TYR A 287 15.18 33.11 20.34
C TYR A 287 14.00 32.31 20.91
N ARG A 288 13.04 33.00 21.54
CA ARG A 288 11.83 32.36 22.09
C ARG A 288 11.04 31.66 20.99
N VAL A 289 10.77 32.36 19.87
CA VAL A 289 10.04 31.81 18.71
C VAL A 289 10.81 30.65 18.07
N HIS A 290 12.13 30.79 17.87
CA HIS A 290 12.96 29.76 17.25
C HIS A 290 13.03 28.50 18.13
N PHE A 291 13.20 28.67 19.44
CA PHE A 291 13.21 27.56 20.40
C PHE A 291 11.85 26.85 20.48
N THR A 292 10.74 27.59 20.56
CA THR A 292 9.40 27.02 20.68
C THR A 292 9.01 26.27 19.40
N THR A 293 9.14 26.91 18.23
CA THR A 293 8.83 26.29 16.94
C THR A 293 9.70 25.07 16.66
N GLY A 294 11.01 25.14 16.96
CA GLY A 294 11.91 24.00 16.81
C GLY A 294 11.56 22.82 17.72
N SER A 295 11.20 23.10 18.98
CA SER A 295 10.76 22.08 19.94
C SER A 295 9.44 21.44 19.53
N MET A 296 8.48 22.25 19.04
CA MET A 296 7.21 21.75 18.51
C MET A 296 7.43 20.86 17.29
N LEU A 297 8.27 21.27 16.33
CA LEU A 297 8.57 20.48 15.14
C LEU A 297 9.18 19.13 15.49
N TRP A 298 10.16 19.11 16.38
CA TRP A 298 10.78 17.87 16.83
C TRP A 298 9.74 16.94 17.48
N LEU A 299 8.95 17.45 18.43
CA LEU A 299 7.93 16.64 19.10
C LEU A 299 6.87 16.10 18.12
N LEU A 300 6.34 16.95 17.26
CA LEU A 300 5.38 16.54 16.22
C LEU A 300 6.00 15.51 15.27
N GLY A 301 7.26 15.68 14.88
CA GLY A 301 7.98 14.74 14.02
C GLY A 301 8.15 13.36 14.67
N VAL A 302 8.51 13.29 15.95
CA VAL A 302 8.59 12.03 16.69
C VAL A 302 7.22 11.35 16.75
N VAL A 303 6.20 12.08 17.22
CA VAL A 303 4.82 11.55 17.35
C VAL A 303 4.30 11.06 16.00
N ASN A 304 4.49 11.85 14.94
CA ASN A 304 3.97 11.52 13.62
C ASN A 304 4.69 10.32 12.99
N THR A 305 5.98 10.15 13.28
CA THR A 305 6.76 8.99 12.84
C THR A 305 6.18 7.70 13.46
N PHE A 306 5.89 7.70 14.76
CA PHE A 306 5.28 6.54 15.42
C PHE A 306 3.86 6.24 14.93
N LEU A 307 3.05 7.27 14.68
CA LEU A 307 1.74 7.09 14.05
C LEU A 307 1.89 6.44 12.66
N GLY A 308 2.84 6.90 11.84
CA GLY A 308 3.12 6.33 10.53
C GLY A 308 3.55 4.86 10.59
N ILE A 309 4.42 4.51 11.55
CA ILE A 309 4.85 3.13 11.80
C ILE A 309 3.66 2.23 12.16
N LYS A 310 2.77 2.71 13.04
CA LYS A 310 1.56 1.98 13.44
C LYS A 310 0.60 1.78 12.26
N ILE A 311 0.43 2.81 11.42
CA ILE A 311 -0.41 2.75 10.22
C ILE A 311 0.13 1.74 9.21
N ALA A 312 1.45 1.72 9.01
CA ALA A 312 2.09 0.88 8.03
C ALA A 312 2.20 -0.61 8.44
N ASP A 313 1.78 -0.96 9.66
CA ASP A 313 2.09 -2.26 10.30
C ASP A 313 3.55 -2.67 10.05
N ALA A 314 4.44 -1.70 10.26
CA ALA A 314 5.79 -1.76 9.72
C ALA A 314 6.57 -2.92 10.33
N GLY A 315 7.15 -3.76 9.46
CA GLY A 315 7.99 -4.90 9.81
C GLY A 315 9.26 -4.53 10.60
N PRO A 316 10.25 -5.44 10.72
CA PRO A 316 11.31 -5.35 11.73
C PRO A 316 12.09 -4.03 11.84
N TRP A 317 12.20 -3.23 10.78
CA TRP A 317 12.87 -1.92 10.79
C TRP A 317 12.22 -0.91 11.76
N SER A 318 10.93 -1.04 12.05
CA SER A 318 10.24 -0.23 13.04
C SER A 318 10.83 -0.39 14.45
N ARG A 319 11.41 -1.56 14.75
CA ARG A 319 12.12 -1.84 16.01
C ARG A 319 13.39 -1.01 16.15
N VAL A 320 14.08 -0.71 15.04
CA VAL A 320 15.27 0.17 15.04
C VAL A 320 14.87 1.58 15.47
N VAL A 321 13.72 2.08 14.98
CA VAL A 321 13.21 3.41 15.37
C VAL A 321 12.85 3.45 16.86
N VAL A 322 12.22 2.40 17.38
CA VAL A 322 11.93 2.27 18.82
C VAL A 322 13.23 2.19 19.63
N GLY A 323 14.21 1.40 19.20
CA GLY A 323 15.49 1.22 19.89
C GLY A 323 16.32 2.51 19.99
N VAL A 324 16.43 3.27 18.89
CA VAL A 324 17.14 4.56 18.87
C VAL A 324 16.56 5.56 19.88
N ILE A 325 15.25 5.54 20.12
CA ILE A 325 14.59 6.48 21.04
C ILE A 325 14.63 5.98 22.48
N THR A 326 14.46 4.67 22.69
CA THR A 326 14.43 4.07 24.03
C THR A 326 15.83 3.74 24.57
N GLY A 327 16.87 3.81 23.73
CA GLY A 327 18.24 3.48 24.11
C GLY A 327 18.50 1.98 24.30
N LEU A 328 17.64 1.13 23.73
CA LEU A 328 17.72 -0.34 23.72
C LEU A 328 18.09 -0.84 22.32
#